data_AF-A0A4S8HUX7-F1
#
_entry.id   AF-A0A4S8HUX7-F1
#
_cell.length_a   1.000
_cell.length_b   1.000
_cell.length_c   1.000
_cell.angle_alpha   90.00
_cell.angle_beta   90.00
_cell.angle_gamma   90.00
#
_symmetry.space_group_name_H-M   'P 1'
#
loop_
_entity.id
_entity.type
_entity.pdbx_description
1 polymer ?
#
loop_
_entity_poly.entity_id
_entity_poly.type
_entity_poly.pdbx_seq_one_letter_code
_entity_poly.pdbx_strand_id
1 'polypeptide(L)'
;MCVTLKVEYKQVAVRQNLDLYNNESLDKLVRRWLEKLKLLEKEKEPVKQLTELERKEAEQFLHQPDLLQRTNVLIGQSGVIGEENNRLLMYLVFTRRKREEPLHVISRGPSGTGQTHLQLGVGELRPPEDVIKTTSL
;
A
#
# COMPACT_ATOMS: atom_id res chain seq x y z
N MET A 1 10.98 -38.66 -11.80
CA MET A 1 9.61 -38.54 -11.27
C MET A 1 9.35 -37.06 -11.15
N CYS A 2 8.34 -36.56 -11.86
CA CYS A 2 8.05 -35.13 -11.87
C CYS A 2 7.06 -34.81 -10.74
N VAL A 3 7.43 -33.88 -9.86
CA VAL A 3 6.57 -33.40 -8.78
C VAL A 3 6.41 -31.89 -8.90
N THR A 4 5.22 -31.39 -8.61
CA THR A 4 4.99 -29.94 -8.54
C THR A 4 5.29 -29.46 -7.13
N LEU A 5 6.28 -28.59 -7.00
CA LEU A 5 6.57 -27.90 -5.75
C LEU A 5 5.88 -26.54 -5.74
N LYS A 6 5.09 -26.30 -4.69
CA LYS A 6 4.58 -24.98 -4.34
C LYS A 6 5.38 -24.51 -3.13
N VAL A 7 6.14 -23.44 -3.29
CA VAL A 7 6.85 -22.81 -2.19
C VAL A 7 6.23 -21.43 -1.97
N GLU A 8 5.93 -21.11 -0.71
CA GLU A 8 5.23 -19.89 -0.30
C GLU A 8 6.03 -19.16 0.76
N TYR A 9 6.24 -17.86 0.56
CA TYR A 9 6.89 -17.00 1.53
C TYR A 9 6.30 -15.58 1.45
N LYS A 10 5.76 -15.10 2.57
CA LYS A 10 5.00 -13.83 2.65
C LYS A 10 3.88 -13.78 1.59
N GLN A 11 3.88 -12.76 0.73
CA GLN A 11 2.89 -12.56 -0.33
C GLN A 11 3.28 -13.23 -1.67
N VAL A 12 4.38 -13.99 -1.72
CA VAL A 12 4.87 -14.61 -2.95
C VAL A 12 4.73 -16.13 -2.89
N ALA A 13 4.03 -16.68 -3.89
CA ALA A 13 3.96 -18.10 -4.15
C ALA A 13 4.64 -18.43 -5.49
N VAL A 14 5.46 -19.48 -5.54
CA VAL A 14 6.01 -20.02 -6.78
C VAL A 14 5.63 -21.48 -6.88
N ARG A 15 5.01 -21.83 -8.01
CA ARG A 15 4.74 -23.21 -8.40
C ARG A 15 5.68 -23.58 -9.53
N GLN A 16 6.37 -24.70 -9.40
CA GLN A 16 7.24 -25.19 -10.44
C GLN A 16 7.28 -26.72 -10.42
N ASN A 17 7.26 -27.30 -11.63
CA ASN A 17 7.45 -28.72 -11.82
C ASN A 17 8.94 -29.04 -11.71
N LEU A 18 9.30 -29.96 -10.84
CA LEU A 18 10.65 -30.41 -10.57
C LEU A 18 10.77 -31.88 -10.95
N ASP A 19 11.81 -32.22 -11.72
CA ASP A 19 12.18 -33.62 -11.90
C ASP A 19 13.19 -34.03 -10.83
N LEU A 20 12.81 -35.01 -10.01
CA LEU A 20 13.57 -35.44 -8.82
C LEU A 20 14.92 -36.08 -9.12
N TYR A 21 15.19 -36.45 -10.39
CA TYR A 21 16.46 -37.04 -10.81
C TYR A 21 17.36 -36.06 -11.56
N ASN A 22 16.93 -34.80 -11.74
CA ASN A 22 17.68 -33.80 -12.48
C ASN A 22 18.04 -32.60 -11.60
N ASN A 23 19.29 -32.56 -11.14
CA ASN A 23 19.82 -31.47 -10.32
C ASN A 23 19.80 -30.10 -11.03
N GLU A 24 19.83 -30.05 -12.37
CA GLU A 24 19.72 -28.75 -13.07
C GLU A 24 18.38 -28.06 -12.84
N SER A 25 17.31 -28.84 -12.65
CA SER A 25 15.98 -28.29 -12.42
C SER A 25 15.86 -27.69 -11.01
N LEU A 26 16.60 -28.26 -10.04
CA LEU A 26 16.69 -27.74 -8.68
C LEU A 26 17.48 -26.43 -8.66
N ASP A 27 18.62 -26.38 -9.36
CA ASP A 27 19.45 -25.18 -9.49
C ASP A 27 18.68 -24.00 -10.10
N LYS A 28 17.90 -24.25 -11.16
CA LYS A 28 17.03 -23.24 -11.78
C LYS A 28 15.97 -22.72 -10.82
N LEU A 29 15.37 -23.61 -10.02
CA LEU A 29 14.39 -23.23 -9.01
C LEU A 29 15.02 -22.34 -7.93
N VAL A 30 16.16 -22.74 -7.37
CA VAL A 30 16.88 -21.98 -6.34
C VAL A 30 17.28 -20.60 -6.87
N ARG A 31 17.82 -20.51 -8.09
CA ARG A 31 18.19 -19.22 -8.72
C ARG A 31 16.98 -18.29 -8.84
N ARG A 32 15.86 -18.80 -9.36
CA ARG A 32 14.62 -18.03 -9.51
C ARG A 32 14.06 -17.56 -8.16
N TRP A 33 14.18 -18.39 -7.13
CA TRP A 33 13.79 -18.03 -5.77
C TRP A 33 14.70 -16.94 -5.19
N LEU A 34 16.01 -17.05 -5.36
CA LEU A 34 16.96 -16.03 -4.94
C LEU A 34 16.73 -14.69 -5.65
N GLU A 35 16.43 -14.70 -6.95
CA GLU A 35 16.08 -13.47 -7.68
C GLU A 35 14.82 -12.79 -7.13
N LYS A 36 13.78 -13.58 -6.85
CA LYS A 36 12.55 -13.06 -6.23
C LYS A 36 12.79 -12.51 -4.83
N LEU A 37 13.59 -13.18 -4.01
CA LEU A 37 13.94 -12.69 -2.68
C LEU A 37 14.75 -11.39 -2.75
N LYS A 38 15.71 -11.28 -3.67
CA LYS A 38 16.48 -10.05 -3.90
C LYS A 38 15.60 -8.88 -4.34
N LEU A 39 14.59 -9.12 -5.17
CA LEU A 39 13.61 -8.10 -5.56
C LEU A 39 12.81 -7.61 -4.34
N LEU A 40 12.34 -8.54 -3.48
CA LEU A 40 11.61 -8.20 -2.25
C LEU A 40 12.46 -7.43 -1.23
N GLU A 41 13.78 -7.64 -1.20
CA GLU A 41 14.69 -6.86 -0.35
C GLU A 41 14.93 -5.46 -0.90
N LYS A 42 14.99 -5.31 -2.23
CA LYS A 42 15.25 -4.04 -2.92
C LYS A 42 14.05 -3.09 -2.90
N GLU A 43 12.83 -3.62 -2.77
CA GLU A 43 11.58 -2.85 -2.69
C GLU A 43 11.32 -2.21 -1.32
N LYS A 44 12.18 -2.42 -0.31
CA LYS A 44 12.10 -1.64 0.94
C LYS A 44 12.63 -0.24 0.70
N GLU A 45 11.79 0.63 0.15
CA GLU A 45 12.06 2.06 0.14
C GLU A 45 12.39 2.52 1.57
N PRO A 46 13.43 3.36 1.74
CA PRO A 46 13.82 3.84 3.06
C PRO A 46 12.66 4.62 3.67
N VAL A 47 12.14 4.14 4.80
CA VAL A 47 11.08 4.82 5.55
C VAL A 47 11.56 6.23 5.89
N LYS A 48 10.83 7.25 5.42
CA LYS A 48 11.16 8.66 5.71
C LYS A 48 11.12 8.85 7.23
N GLN A 49 12.26 9.18 7.82
CA GLN A 49 12.33 9.62 9.21
C GLN A 49 12.09 11.12 9.30
N LEU A 50 11.15 11.53 10.14
CA LEU A 50 10.89 12.95 10.39
C LEU A 50 12.01 13.55 11.22
N THR A 51 12.46 14.74 10.84
CA THR A 51 13.34 15.56 11.67
C THR A 51 12.60 16.05 12.91
N GLU A 52 13.33 16.49 13.94
CA GLU A 52 12.71 17.04 15.16
C GLU A 52 11.83 18.27 14.86
N LEU A 53 12.24 19.08 13.88
CA LEU A 53 11.48 20.27 13.46
C LEU A 53 10.15 19.86 12.80
N GLU A 54 10.19 18.99 11.78
CA GLU A 54 8.99 18.49 11.10
C GLU A 54 8.03 17.82 12.09
N ARG A 55 8.59 17.08 13.07
CA ARG A 55 7.79 16.43 14.11
C ARG A 55 7.09 17.44 15.00
N LYS A 56 7.79 18.49 15.45
CA LYS A 56 7.18 19.57 16.26
C LYS A 56 6.08 20.29 15.51
N GLU A 57 6.28 20.60 14.24
CA GLU A 57 5.26 21.23 13.39
C GLU A 57 4.02 20.33 13.24
N ALA A 58 4.21 19.03 13.01
CA ALA A 58 3.13 18.06 12.91
C ALA A 58 2.37 17.90 14.24
N GLU A 59 3.07 17.85 15.37
CA GLU A 59 2.47 17.79 16.70
C GLU A 59 1.68 19.07 17.01
N GLN A 60 2.23 20.25 16.69
CA GLN A 60 1.51 21.52 16.81
C GLN A 60 0.23 21.53 15.98
N PHE A 61 0.28 21.04 14.74
CA PHE A 61 -0.91 20.91 13.90
C PHE A 61 -1.97 19.98 14.53
N LEU A 62 -1.54 18.84 15.07
CA LEU A 62 -2.41 17.84 15.69
C LEU A 62 -3.21 18.40 16.88
N HIS A 63 -2.65 19.36 17.62
CA HIS A 63 -3.29 19.98 18.78
C HIS A 63 -4.21 21.15 18.45
N GLN A 64 -4.35 21.54 17.18
CA GLN A 64 -5.22 22.67 16.79
C GLN A 64 -6.71 22.31 16.92
N PRO A 65 -7.57 23.29 17.26
CA PRO A 65 -9.02 23.11 17.17
C PRO A 65 -9.45 22.91 15.71
N ASP A 66 -10.59 22.23 15.52
CA ASP A 66 -11.17 21.94 14.20
C ASP A 66 -10.22 21.16 13.27
N LEU A 67 -9.45 20.23 13.85
CA LEU A 67 -8.44 19.45 13.15
C LEU A 67 -8.97 18.75 11.89
N LEU A 68 -10.18 18.19 11.97
CA LEU A 68 -10.79 17.48 10.85
C LEU A 68 -11.11 18.43 9.69
N GLN A 69 -11.64 19.61 9.97
CA GLN A 69 -11.94 20.63 8.99
C GLN A 69 -10.64 21.16 8.36
N ARG A 70 -9.62 21.47 9.17
CA ARG A 70 -8.31 21.90 8.69
C ARG A 70 -7.66 20.85 7.79
N THR A 71 -7.69 19.59 8.21
CA THR A 71 -7.20 18.47 7.42
C THR A 71 -7.96 18.36 6.09
N ASN A 72 -9.28 18.52 6.12
CA ASN A 72 -10.11 18.46 4.92
C ASN A 72 -9.77 19.59 3.92
N VAL A 73 -9.47 20.79 4.41
CA VAL A 73 -8.99 21.91 3.59
C VAL A 73 -7.63 21.57 2.96
N LEU A 74 -6.68 21.03 3.73
CA LEU A 74 -5.36 20.62 3.22
C LEU A 74 -5.46 19.51 2.16
N ILE A 75 -6.37 18.55 2.35
CA ILE A 75 -6.66 17.51 1.34
C ILE A 75 -7.20 18.14 0.05
N GLY A 76 -8.05 19.16 0.16
CA GLY A 76 -8.51 19.92 -1.01
C GLY A 76 -7.36 20.64 -1.73
N GLN A 77 -6.46 21.26 -0.97
CA GLN A 77 -5.29 21.97 -1.49
C GLN A 77 -4.25 21.04 -2.15
N SER A 78 -4.20 19.76 -1.76
CA SER A 78 -3.32 18.76 -2.39
C SER A 78 -3.85 18.27 -3.75
N GLY A 79 -5.01 18.75 -4.21
CA GLY A 79 -5.58 18.42 -5.52
C GLY A 79 -6.72 17.41 -5.49
N VAL A 80 -7.14 16.91 -4.31
CA VAL A 80 -8.30 16.01 -4.17
C VAL A 80 -9.58 16.84 -4.03
N ILE A 81 -10.17 17.22 -5.16
CA ILE A 81 -11.32 18.14 -5.22
C ILE A 81 -12.65 17.37 -5.31
N GLY A 82 -13.68 17.87 -4.63
CA GLY A 82 -15.03 17.30 -4.61
C GLY A 82 -15.22 16.26 -3.51
N GLU A 83 -16.49 15.86 -3.30
CA GLU A 83 -16.85 14.76 -2.38
C GLU A 83 -16.27 14.94 -0.96
N GLU A 84 -16.35 16.15 -0.40
CA GLU A 84 -15.58 16.57 0.79
C GLU A 84 -15.81 15.69 2.03
N ASN A 85 -17.04 15.22 2.22
CA ASN A 85 -17.36 14.31 3.32
C ASN A 85 -16.75 12.92 3.09
N ASN A 86 -16.83 12.44 1.85
CA ASN A 86 -16.33 11.11 1.47
C ASN A 86 -14.79 11.07 1.47
N ARG A 87 -14.12 12.12 0.98
CA ARG A 87 -12.64 12.19 1.02
C ARG A 87 -12.11 12.20 2.45
N LEU A 88 -12.75 12.94 3.36
CA LEU A 88 -12.37 12.97 4.77
C LEU A 88 -12.63 11.62 5.45
N LEU A 89 -13.78 10.99 5.19
CA LEU A 89 -14.09 9.65 5.69
C LEU A 89 -13.04 8.62 5.22
N MET A 90 -12.72 8.62 3.93
CA MET A 90 -11.71 7.73 3.34
C MET A 90 -10.33 7.98 3.95
N TYR A 91 -9.96 9.25 4.16
CA TYR A 91 -8.73 9.60 4.85
C TYR A 91 -8.69 8.96 6.25
N LEU A 92 -9.74 9.10 7.06
CA LEU A 92 -9.79 8.51 8.41
C LEU A 92 -9.68 6.97 8.39
N VAL A 93 -10.38 6.32 7.46
CA VAL A 93 -10.30 4.87 7.24
C VAL A 93 -8.86 4.46 6.91
N PHE A 94 -8.17 5.17 6.02
CA PHE A 94 -6.79 4.86 5.65
C PHE A 94 -5.77 5.15 6.77
N THR A 95 -6.07 6.06 7.70
CA THR A 95 -5.22 6.29 8.88
C THR A 95 -5.22 5.07 9.81
N ARG A 96 -6.30 4.28 9.83
CA ARG A 96 -6.43 3.07 10.66
C ARG A 96 -5.54 1.90 10.24
N ARG A 97 -4.84 1.97 9.10
CA ARG A 97 -4.02 0.87 8.54
C ARG A 97 -2.95 0.28 9.48
N LYS A 98 -2.50 1.03 10.50
CA LYS A 98 -1.50 0.57 11.49
C LYS A 98 -2.11 -0.10 12.74
N ARG A 99 -3.43 -0.25 12.80
CA ARG A 99 -4.11 -0.96 13.89
C ARG A 99 -4.22 -2.45 13.57
N GLU A 100 -4.37 -3.28 14.60
CA GLU A 100 -4.58 -4.73 14.47
C GLU A 100 -5.81 -5.06 13.60
N GLU A 101 -6.85 -4.23 13.72
CA GLU A 101 -8.08 -4.31 12.92
C GLU A 101 -8.18 -3.07 12.01
N PRO A 102 -7.70 -3.14 10.77
CA PRO A 102 -7.86 -2.06 9.81
C PRO A 102 -9.32 -1.92 9.38
N LEU A 103 -9.71 -0.69 9.03
CA LEU A 103 -11.04 -0.42 8.47
C LEU A 103 -11.00 -0.48 6.96
N HIS A 104 -12.12 -0.89 6.36
CA HIS A 104 -12.29 -0.97 4.91
C HIS A 104 -13.35 0.02 4.44
N VAL A 105 -13.15 0.61 3.26
CA VAL A 105 -14.12 1.50 2.61
C VAL A 105 -14.36 1.02 1.18
N ILE A 106 -15.63 1.08 0.76
CA ILE A 106 -16.05 0.75 -0.61
C ILE A 106 -16.83 1.95 -1.13
N SER A 107 -16.33 2.56 -2.21
CA SER A 107 -17.07 3.60 -2.92
C SER A 107 -18.00 2.95 -3.94
N ARG A 108 -19.27 3.38 -3.99
CA ARG A 108 -20.25 2.96 -5.00
C ARG A 108 -20.88 4.20 -5.60
N GLY A 109 -21.04 4.22 -6.91
CA GLY A 109 -21.73 5.28 -7.62
C GLY A 109 -21.72 5.06 -9.13
N PRO A 110 -22.32 5.97 -9.90
CA PRO A 110 -22.37 5.89 -11.35
C PRO A 110 -20.97 5.89 -11.97
N SER A 111 -20.83 5.25 -13.13
CA SER A 111 -19.58 5.30 -13.91
C SER A 111 -19.26 6.75 -14.30
N GLY A 112 -17.98 7.12 -14.25
CA GLY A 112 -17.51 8.45 -14.66
C GLY A 112 -17.58 9.55 -13.60
N THR A 113 -18.05 9.26 -12.37
CA THR A 113 -18.14 10.27 -11.29
C THR A 113 -16.83 10.49 -10.51
N GLY A 114 -15.70 10.01 -11.01
CA GLY A 114 -14.39 10.25 -10.37
C GLY A 114 -14.10 9.41 -9.12
N GLN A 115 -14.83 8.32 -8.85
CA GLN A 115 -14.59 7.45 -7.68
C GLN A 115 -13.16 6.93 -7.61
N THR A 116 -12.63 6.42 -8.73
CA THR A 116 -11.24 5.97 -8.82
C THR A 116 -10.27 7.10 -8.56
N HIS A 117 -10.56 8.30 -9.09
CA HIS A 117 -9.72 9.48 -8.87
C HIS A 117 -9.68 9.87 -7.39
N LEU A 118 -10.84 9.89 -6.71
CA LEU A 118 -10.94 10.16 -5.28
C LEU A 118 -10.17 9.11 -4.45
N GLN A 119 -10.32 7.83 -4.77
CA GLN A 119 -9.62 6.73 -4.09
C GLN A 119 -8.11 6.84 -4.23
N LEU A 120 -7.62 7.08 -5.45
CA LEU A 120 -6.19 7.22 -5.72
C LEU A 120 -5.62 8.48 -5.06
N GLY A 121 -6.29 9.62 -5.20
CA GLY A 121 -5.83 10.88 -4.62
C GLY A 121 -5.74 10.85 -3.09
N VAL A 122 -6.74 10.27 -2.41
CA VAL A 122 -6.67 10.08 -0.95
C VAL A 122 -5.62 9.02 -0.56
N GLY A 123 -5.43 8.00 -1.40
CA GLY A 123 -4.40 6.98 -1.22
C GLY A 123 -2.98 7.53 -1.29
N GLU A 124 -2.73 8.51 -2.17
CA GLU A 124 -1.43 9.16 -2.34
C GLU A 124 -1.00 10.02 -1.15
N LEU A 125 -1.92 10.36 -0.24
CA LEU A 125 -1.60 11.04 1.02
C LEU A 125 -1.02 10.08 2.08
N ARG A 126 -0.91 8.80 1.77
CA ARG A 126 -0.28 7.80 2.64
C ARG A 126 1.19 7.64 2.25
N PRO A 127 2.06 7.26 3.22
CA PRO A 127 3.42 6.90 2.90
C PRO A 127 3.43 5.82 1.80
N PRO A 128 4.23 5.98 0.73
CA PRO A 128 4.20 5.09 -0.43
C PRO A 128 4.45 3.63 -0.06
N GLU A 129 5.26 3.38 0.97
CA GLU A 129 5.54 2.04 1.50
C GLU A 129 4.30 1.32 2.05
N ASP A 130 3.25 2.07 2.43
CA ASP A 130 2.01 1.54 2.98
C ASP A 130 0.90 1.39 1.92
N VAL A 131 1.14 1.81 0.66
CA VAL A 131 0.12 1.84 -0.40
C VAL A 131 0.34 0.70 -1.38
N ILE A 132 -0.58 -0.27 -1.38
CA ILE A 132 -0.59 -1.36 -2.36
C ILE A 132 -1.66 -1.07 -3.43
N LYS A 133 -1.22 -0.78 -4.65
CA LYS A 133 -2.11 -0.60 -5.81
C LYS A 133 -2.30 -1.95 -6.51
N THR A 134 -3.40 -2.64 -6.21
CA THR A 134 -3.79 -3.86 -6.93
C THR A 134 -4.81 -3.53 -8.00
N THR A 135 -4.35 -3.24 -9.21
CA THR A 135 -5.22 -3.19 -10.39
C THR A 135 -5.24 -4.59 -10.99
N SER A 136 -6.20 -5.42 -10.59
CA SER A 136 -6.50 -6.64 -11.35
C SER A 136 -7.23 -6.21 -12.63
N LEU A 137 -6.54 -6.33 -13.77
CA LEU A 137 -7.17 -6.40 -15.08
C LEU A 137 -7.74 -7.81 -15.29
#